data_AF-A0A2T4JZP6-F1
#
_entry.id   AF-A0A2T4JZP6-F1
#
_cell.length_a   1.000
_cell.length_b   1.000
_cell.length_c   1.000
_cell.angle_alpha   90.00
_cell.angle_beta   90.00
_cell.angle_gamma   90.00
#
_symmetry.space_group_name_H-M   'P 1'
#
loop_
_entity.id
_entity.type
_entity.pdbx_description
1 polymer ?
#
loop_
_entity_poly.entity_id
_entity_poly.type
_entity_poly.pdbx_seq_one_letter_code
_entity_poly.pdbx_strand_id
1 'polypeptide(L)'
;MRFPSASALALAVLLLGPPAPAAADAFDRARVSQIAPSERLRLFAFGKLLESGRALPGTVAALKQDMVRQGFYYAPGGERLIASQLWAEPVLSHDGNINGGTPKDSFSAGGFTFTADPSITAKAGVVVGVSGGGLARLAWAEGRFVEAAAAAETVWSPEHEIGRSSAQLRLCARNHLAGWSFLDLCQSGAVLERDLGRSHQRQTEATLSTLVESRGGYHELALGLARVETGTGNQEVLSLSLDTVWDRFATTAALSFSSPIPEETAQRLRLSGELHWLALDRRWSLGLWQQRADGGSFLGQPREDRATGVTLATDLRPGLRLEAGLVRNSSTVEFFDYDQVTLGASFSALRW
;
A
#
# COMPACT_ATOMS: atom_id res chain seq x y z
N MET A 1 -3.29 33.86 -2.89
CA MET A 1 -3.03 32.77 -1.92
C MET A 1 -4.29 31.93 -1.79
N ARG A 2 -4.33 30.72 -2.35
CA ARG A 2 -5.47 29.80 -2.24
C ARG A 2 -5.33 29.04 -0.92
N PHE A 3 -6.36 29.08 -0.08
CA PHE A 3 -6.42 28.31 1.17
C PHE A 3 -6.22 26.80 0.86
N PRO A 4 -5.50 26.04 1.71
CA PRO A 4 -5.47 24.60 1.57
C PRO A 4 -6.91 24.08 1.69
N SER A 5 -7.34 23.26 0.72
CA SER A 5 -8.63 22.58 0.77
C SER A 5 -8.73 21.78 2.07
N ALA A 6 -9.91 21.71 2.69
CA ALA A 6 -10.16 21.04 3.97
C ALA A 6 -9.55 19.62 4.09
N SER A 7 -9.36 18.92 2.96
CA SER A 7 -8.69 17.63 2.86
C SER A 7 -7.21 17.63 3.27
N ALA A 8 -6.46 18.70 3.00
CA ALA A 8 -5.05 18.84 3.40
C ALA A 8 -4.91 19.11 4.91
N LEU A 9 -5.92 19.75 5.52
CA LEU A 9 -5.99 19.98 6.96
C LEU A 9 -6.32 18.69 7.73
N ALA A 10 -7.20 17.84 7.19
CA ALA A 10 -7.51 16.54 7.81
C ALA A 10 -6.29 15.60 7.85
N LEU A 11 -5.44 15.64 6.82
CA LEU A 11 -4.22 14.83 6.79
C LEU A 11 -3.12 15.36 7.73
N ALA A 12 -3.03 16.68 7.91
CA ALA A 12 -2.14 17.30 8.90
C ALA A 12 -2.56 16.96 10.34
N VAL A 13 -3.85 16.75 10.61
CA VAL A 13 -4.35 16.36 11.94
C VAL A 13 -4.00 14.91 12.29
N LEU A 14 -3.88 14.00 11.30
CA LEU A 14 -3.38 12.64 11.54
C LEU A 14 -1.86 12.59 11.84
N LEU A 15 -1.11 13.61 11.42
CA LEU A 15 0.33 13.77 11.71
C LEU A 15 0.60 14.36 13.10
N LEU A 16 -0.39 15.02 13.69
CA LEU A 16 -0.30 15.62 15.02
C LEU A 16 -0.90 14.65 16.04
N GLY A 17 -0.06 13.72 16.52
CA GLY A 17 -0.43 12.85 17.64
C GLY A 17 -0.95 13.67 18.84
N PRO A 18 -1.92 13.14 19.62
CA PRO A 18 -2.41 13.83 20.81
C PRO A 18 -1.26 14.07 21.80
N PRO A 19 -1.36 15.11 22.66
CA PRO A 19 -0.36 15.38 23.68
C PRO A 19 -0.20 14.14 24.58
N ALA A 20 1.03 13.64 24.67
CA ALA A 20 1.37 12.45 25.45
C ALA A 20 1.13 12.67 26.94
N PRO A 21 0.40 11.78 27.65
CA PRO A 21 0.58 11.64 29.08
C PRO A 21 1.77 10.71 29.41
N ALA A 22 2.16 10.75 30.68
CA ALA A 22 3.27 10.08 31.38
C ALA A 22 3.91 8.84 30.71
N ALA A 23 5.26 8.86 30.67
CA ALA A 23 6.19 7.77 30.39
C ALA A 23 5.67 6.66 29.45
N ALA A 24 6.06 6.78 28.17
CA ALA A 24 6.08 5.71 27.18
C ALA A 24 6.09 4.30 27.78
N ASP A 25 4.97 3.58 27.76
CA ASP A 25 4.98 2.18 28.17
C ASP A 25 5.48 1.33 27.01
N ALA A 26 6.74 0.89 27.08
CA ALA A 26 7.37 0.03 26.07
C ALA A 26 6.53 -1.24 25.80
N PHE A 27 5.76 -1.71 26.79
CA PHE A 27 4.84 -2.82 26.63
C PHE A 27 3.65 -2.47 25.72
N ASP A 28 3.02 -1.31 25.92
CA ASP A 28 1.96 -0.81 25.05
C ASP A 28 2.43 -0.65 23.60
N ARG A 29 3.62 -0.06 23.40
CA ARG A 29 4.21 0.08 22.05
C ARG A 29 4.53 -1.25 21.40
N ALA A 30 5.06 -2.22 22.16
CA ALA A 30 5.31 -3.57 21.65
C ALA A 30 4.02 -4.33 21.29
N ARG A 31 2.90 -4.04 21.96
CA ARG A 31 1.58 -4.56 21.59
C ARG A 31 1.08 -3.90 20.30
N VAL A 32 1.14 -2.59 20.21
CA VAL A 32 0.69 -1.82 19.03
C VAL A 32 1.56 -2.10 17.81
N SER A 33 2.85 -2.36 17.97
CA SER A 33 3.75 -2.64 16.85
C SER A 33 3.39 -3.92 16.07
N GLN A 34 2.57 -4.81 16.64
CA GLN A 34 2.04 -5.99 15.95
C GLN A 34 1.03 -5.63 14.85
N ILE A 35 0.37 -4.48 14.95
CA ILE A 35 -0.55 -3.97 13.92
C ILE A 35 0.10 -2.91 13.03
N ALA A 36 1.33 -2.50 13.33
CA ALA A 36 2.09 -1.59 12.48
C ALA A 36 2.55 -2.32 11.21
N PRO A 37 2.59 -1.62 10.05
CA PRO A 37 2.98 -2.24 8.79
C PRO A 37 4.48 -2.60 8.72
N SER A 38 5.35 -1.87 9.43
CA SER A 38 6.79 -2.13 9.41
C SER A 38 7.22 -3.26 10.35
N GLU A 39 7.85 -4.29 9.77
CA GLU A 39 8.51 -5.37 10.53
C GLU A 39 9.74 -4.88 11.31
N ARG A 40 10.46 -3.89 10.78
CA ARG A 40 11.63 -3.29 11.45
C ARG A 40 11.21 -2.53 12.67
N LEU A 41 10.12 -1.76 12.56
CA LEU A 41 9.59 -0.97 13.66
C LEU A 41 9.02 -1.87 14.75
N ARG A 42 8.42 -3.00 14.38
CA ARG A 42 8.03 -4.06 15.31
C ARG A 42 9.24 -4.66 16.03
N LEU A 43 10.29 -5.00 15.30
CA LEU A 43 11.54 -5.50 15.87
C LEU A 43 12.16 -4.50 16.86
N PHE A 44 12.19 -3.22 16.49
CA PHE A 44 12.67 -2.14 17.34
C PHE A 44 11.86 -2.01 18.63
N ALA A 45 10.52 -2.02 18.54
CA ALA A 45 9.64 -1.96 19.70
C ALA A 45 9.86 -3.14 20.66
N PHE A 46 10.02 -4.35 20.13
CA PHE A 46 10.35 -5.52 20.95
C PHE A 46 11.75 -5.43 21.56
N GLY A 47 12.74 -4.89 20.84
CA GLY A 47 14.07 -4.61 21.37
C GLY A 47 14.02 -3.64 22.55
N LYS A 48 13.24 -2.55 22.45
CA LYS A 48 13.03 -1.59 23.53
C LYS A 48 12.31 -2.19 24.74
N LEU A 49 11.33 -3.06 24.53
CA LEU A 49 10.71 -3.79 25.62
C LEU A 49 11.71 -4.75 26.30
N LEU A 50 12.60 -5.38 25.55
CA LEU A 50 13.66 -6.22 26.11
C LEU A 50 14.65 -5.41 26.95
N GLU A 51 15.09 -4.25 26.47
CA GLU A 51 15.95 -3.32 27.22
C GLU A 51 15.34 -2.89 28.56
N SER A 52 14.00 -2.80 28.64
CA SER A 52 13.30 -2.46 29.88
C SER A 52 13.32 -3.55 30.96
N GLY A 53 13.75 -4.78 30.63
CA GLY A 53 13.73 -5.94 31.53
C GLY A 53 12.32 -6.51 31.80
N ARG A 54 11.28 -5.96 31.17
CA ARG A 54 9.86 -6.37 31.37
C ARG A 54 9.35 -7.34 30.29
N ALA A 55 10.21 -7.74 29.34
CA ALA A 55 9.80 -8.65 28.28
C ALA A 55 9.46 -10.03 28.82
N LEU A 56 8.27 -10.54 28.48
CA LEU A 56 7.86 -11.90 28.81
C LEU A 56 8.60 -12.91 27.91
N PRO A 57 8.80 -14.17 28.35
CA PRO A 57 9.48 -15.20 27.54
C PRO A 57 8.87 -15.38 26.14
N GLY A 58 7.54 -15.30 26.02
CA GLY A 58 6.86 -15.37 24.72
C GLY A 58 7.21 -14.21 23.79
N THR A 59 7.40 -13.00 24.33
CA THR A 59 7.85 -11.83 23.56
C THR A 59 9.28 -12.00 23.08
N VAL A 60 10.16 -12.56 23.90
CA VAL A 60 11.56 -12.85 23.52
C VAL A 60 11.59 -13.90 22.39
N ALA A 61 10.76 -14.92 22.46
CA ALA A 61 10.64 -15.93 21.41
C ALA A 61 10.12 -15.33 20.10
N ALA A 62 9.09 -14.48 20.16
CA ALA A 62 8.54 -13.77 19.00
C ALA A 62 9.59 -12.83 18.37
N LEU A 63 10.31 -12.06 19.19
CA LEU A 63 11.42 -11.22 18.75
C LEU A 63 12.47 -12.04 18.00
N LYS A 64 12.90 -13.17 18.58
CA LYS A 64 13.90 -14.05 17.95
C LYS A 64 13.40 -14.61 16.60
N GLN A 65 12.15 -15.00 16.51
CA GLN A 65 11.55 -15.46 15.25
C GLN A 65 11.54 -14.36 14.19
N ASP A 66 11.15 -13.12 14.57
CA ASP A 66 11.19 -11.97 13.67
C ASP A 66 12.63 -11.64 13.23
N MET A 67 13.62 -11.75 14.13
CA MET A 67 15.03 -11.57 13.80
C MET A 67 15.52 -12.60 12.77
N VAL A 68 15.24 -13.89 13.00
CA VAL A 68 15.60 -14.97 12.05
C VAL A 68 14.97 -14.72 10.68
N ARG A 69 13.69 -14.33 10.64
CA ARG A 69 12.97 -13.98 9.39
C ARG A 69 13.49 -12.73 8.70
N GLN A 70 14.35 -11.94 9.35
CA GLN A 70 15.05 -10.79 8.79
C GLN A 70 16.55 -11.09 8.51
N GLY A 71 16.95 -12.36 8.57
CA GLY A 71 18.31 -12.80 8.26
C GLY A 71 19.31 -12.64 9.40
N PHE A 72 18.89 -12.18 10.58
CA PHE A 72 19.76 -12.22 11.76
C PHE A 72 19.97 -13.67 12.21
N TYR A 73 21.12 -13.95 12.82
CA TYR A 73 21.58 -15.32 13.16
C TYR A 73 21.96 -16.23 11.97
N TYR A 74 21.95 -15.72 10.74
CA TYR A 74 22.50 -16.46 9.61
C TYR A 74 24.04 -16.53 9.70
N ALA A 75 24.58 -17.74 9.61
CA ALA A 75 26.01 -17.99 9.51
C ALA A 75 26.34 -18.61 8.13
N PRO A 76 27.53 -18.36 7.56
CA PRO A 76 27.97 -19.01 6.33
C PRO A 76 27.86 -20.54 6.44
N GLY A 77 27.14 -21.17 5.50
CA GLY A 77 26.86 -22.62 5.51
C GLY A 77 25.57 -23.03 6.23
N GLY A 78 24.84 -22.10 6.84
CA GLY A 78 23.52 -22.32 7.44
C GLY A 78 22.39 -22.40 6.41
N GLU A 79 21.18 -22.72 6.89
CA GLU A 79 19.97 -22.73 6.07
C GLU A 79 19.70 -21.34 5.49
N ARG A 80 19.64 -21.25 4.16
CA ARG A 80 19.43 -19.98 3.46
C ARG A 80 17.95 -19.60 3.41
N LEU A 81 17.05 -20.57 3.31
CA LEU A 81 15.61 -20.32 3.29
C LEU A 81 15.12 -20.05 4.71
N ILE A 82 14.94 -18.77 5.06
CA ILE A 82 14.60 -18.35 6.42
C ILE A 82 13.10 -18.08 6.61
N ALA A 83 12.35 -17.98 5.51
CA ALA A 83 10.90 -17.95 5.51
C ALA A 83 10.37 -18.43 4.16
N SER A 84 9.29 -19.20 4.18
CA SER A 84 8.50 -19.53 3.02
C SER A 84 7.04 -19.56 3.43
N GLN A 85 6.18 -19.08 2.56
CA GLN A 85 4.74 -19.13 2.76
C GLN A 85 4.06 -19.17 1.40
N LEU A 86 3.14 -20.10 1.21
CA LEU A 86 2.20 -20.09 0.09
C LEU A 86 0.79 -19.84 0.62
N TRP A 87 -0.05 -19.22 -0.20
CA TRP A 87 -1.42 -18.90 0.19
C TRP A 87 -2.38 -18.87 -1.00
N ALA A 88 -3.63 -19.27 -0.78
CA ALA A 88 -4.73 -19.10 -1.74
C ALA A 88 -6.07 -18.88 -1.03
N GLU A 89 -6.92 -18.00 -1.57
CA GLU A 89 -8.22 -17.62 -1.00
C GLU A 89 -9.28 -17.32 -2.07
N PRO A 90 -10.57 -17.59 -1.79
CA PRO A 90 -11.65 -17.16 -2.65
C PRO A 90 -11.85 -15.65 -2.57
N VAL A 91 -12.31 -15.05 -3.68
CA VAL A 91 -12.60 -13.62 -3.80
C VAL A 91 -14.08 -13.42 -4.09
N LEU A 92 -14.71 -12.52 -3.34
CA LEU A 92 -16.05 -11.98 -3.60
C LEU A 92 -16.00 -10.47 -3.35
N SER A 93 -16.21 -9.67 -4.40
CA SER A 93 -16.14 -8.21 -4.30
C SER A 93 -17.09 -7.54 -5.28
N HIS A 94 -17.32 -6.23 -5.08
CA HIS A 94 -17.98 -5.38 -6.06
C HIS A 94 -16.92 -4.54 -6.77
N ASP A 95 -16.85 -4.65 -8.09
CA ASP A 95 -15.94 -3.88 -8.93
C ASP A 95 -16.74 -2.83 -9.71
N GLY A 96 -16.29 -1.57 -9.66
CA GLY A 96 -16.92 -0.46 -10.35
C GLY A 96 -16.56 -0.37 -11.85
N ASN A 97 -15.54 -1.11 -12.29
CA ASN A 97 -15.07 -1.08 -13.68
C ASN A 97 -14.35 -2.38 -14.05
N ILE A 98 -15.12 -3.44 -14.26
CA ILE A 98 -14.61 -4.80 -14.53
C ILE A 98 -13.91 -4.85 -15.89
N ASN A 99 -14.52 -4.25 -16.93
CA ASN A 99 -14.01 -4.26 -18.30
C ASN A 99 -12.93 -3.20 -18.55
N GLY A 100 -12.77 -2.19 -17.69
CA GLY A 100 -11.79 -1.12 -17.88
C GLY A 100 -12.27 -0.01 -18.82
N GLY A 101 -13.59 0.12 -18.96
CA GLY A 101 -14.23 1.12 -19.81
C GLY A 101 -14.24 2.54 -19.22
N THR A 102 -14.90 3.46 -19.92
CA THR A 102 -15.06 4.85 -19.52
C THR A 102 -16.14 4.99 -18.44
N PRO A 103 -15.86 5.67 -17.31
CA PRO A 103 -16.85 5.83 -16.24
C PRO A 103 -18.10 6.62 -16.64
N LYS A 104 -17.95 7.60 -17.55
CA LYS A 104 -19.05 8.37 -18.11
C LYS A 104 -19.46 7.83 -19.47
N ASP A 105 -20.76 7.90 -19.73
CA ASP A 105 -21.42 7.50 -20.97
C ASP A 105 -21.56 8.64 -21.98
N SER A 106 -21.26 9.88 -21.56
CA SER A 106 -21.35 11.06 -22.43
C SER A 106 -20.49 12.21 -21.93
N PHE A 107 -20.14 13.13 -22.83
CA PHE A 107 -19.58 14.43 -22.50
C PHE A 107 -20.01 15.49 -23.52
N SER A 108 -19.96 16.76 -23.12
CA SER A 108 -20.25 17.88 -24.02
C SER A 108 -18.98 18.67 -24.34
N ALA A 109 -18.72 18.92 -25.62
CA ALA A 109 -17.60 19.73 -26.09
C ALA A 109 -18.01 20.57 -27.30
N GLY A 110 -17.71 21.88 -27.26
CA GLY A 110 -18.00 22.79 -28.38
C GLY A 110 -19.49 22.91 -28.76
N GLY A 111 -20.41 22.68 -27.81
CA GLY A 111 -21.85 22.69 -28.05
C GLY A 111 -22.43 21.38 -28.60
N PHE A 112 -21.61 20.34 -28.77
CA PHE A 112 -22.04 18.99 -29.14
C PHE A 112 -22.00 18.06 -27.94
N THR A 113 -22.96 17.14 -27.86
CA THR A 113 -22.95 16.04 -26.89
C THR A 113 -22.47 14.78 -27.58
N PHE A 114 -21.35 14.24 -27.11
CA PHE A 114 -20.78 12.98 -27.55
C PHE A 114 -21.23 11.90 -26.58
N THR A 115 -21.81 10.82 -27.09
CA THR A 115 -22.16 9.64 -26.30
C THR A 115 -21.12 8.57 -26.55
N ALA A 116 -20.56 7.99 -25.49
CA ALA A 116 -19.64 6.87 -25.57
C ALA A 116 -20.37 5.66 -26.15
N ASP A 117 -19.66 4.88 -26.97
CA ASP A 117 -20.19 3.61 -27.45
C ASP A 117 -20.45 2.69 -26.24
N PRO A 118 -21.62 2.06 -26.10
CA PRO A 118 -21.92 1.17 -24.98
C PRO A 118 -20.91 0.04 -24.79
N SER A 119 -20.20 -0.35 -25.86
CA SER A 119 -19.13 -1.35 -25.80
C SER A 119 -17.90 -0.90 -25.00
N ILE A 120 -17.68 0.41 -24.86
CA ILE A 120 -16.52 0.97 -24.13
C ILE A 120 -16.89 1.59 -22.78
N THR A 121 -18.16 1.56 -22.38
CA THR A 121 -18.61 2.08 -21.08
C THR A 121 -18.22 1.12 -19.95
N ALA A 122 -17.85 1.67 -18.79
CA ALA A 122 -17.50 0.90 -17.60
C ALA A 122 -18.68 0.01 -17.14
N LYS A 123 -18.39 -1.27 -16.92
CA LYS A 123 -19.34 -2.26 -16.37
C LYS A 123 -19.02 -2.50 -14.90
N ALA A 124 -19.95 -2.13 -14.02
CA ALA A 124 -19.87 -2.39 -12.59
C ALA A 124 -20.69 -3.62 -12.23
N GLY A 125 -20.25 -4.38 -11.22
CA GLY A 125 -20.99 -5.54 -10.75
C GLY A 125 -20.25 -6.37 -9.72
N VAL A 126 -20.93 -7.42 -9.25
CA VAL A 126 -20.32 -8.42 -8.37
C VAL A 126 -19.39 -9.31 -9.19
N VAL A 127 -18.21 -9.59 -8.62
CA VAL A 127 -17.23 -10.52 -9.16
C VAL A 127 -16.89 -11.61 -8.16
N VAL A 128 -16.65 -12.81 -8.68
CA VAL A 128 -16.22 -13.99 -7.91
C VAL A 128 -14.96 -14.57 -8.51
N GLY A 129 -14.07 -15.10 -7.67
CA GLY A 129 -12.84 -15.68 -8.18
C GLY A 129 -11.91 -16.23 -7.12
N VAL A 130 -10.62 -16.25 -7.45
CA VAL A 130 -9.55 -16.77 -6.59
C VAL A 130 -8.35 -15.84 -6.64
N SER A 131 -7.75 -15.62 -5.47
CA SER A 131 -6.45 -14.99 -5.34
C SER A 131 -5.48 -15.97 -4.70
N GLY A 132 -4.21 -15.91 -5.07
CA GLY A 132 -3.17 -16.72 -4.49
C GLY A 132 -1.81 -16.06 -4.61
N GLY A 133 -0.87 -16.49 -3.78
CA GLY A 133 0.45 -15.91 -3.76
C GLY A 133 1.43 -16.68 -2.90
N GLY A 134 2.63 -16.11 -2.79
CA GLY A 134 3.68 -16.68 -1.99
C GLY A 134 4.74 -15.65 -1.60
N LEU A 135 5.45 -15.96 -0.53
CA LEU A 135 6.60 -15.21 -0.05
C LEU A 135 7.72 -16.19 0.28
N ALA A 136 8.93 -15.89 -0.18
CA ALA A 136 10.14 -16.61 0.18
C ALA A 136 11.23 -15.61 0.58
N ARG A 137 11.97 -15.92 1.64
CA ARG A 137 13.12 -15.12 2.09
C ARG A 137 14.37 -15.99 2.14
N LEU A 138 15.41 -15.54 1.44
CA LEU A 138 16.71 -16.20 1.39
C LEU A 138 17.77 -15.33 2.03
N ALA A 139 18.28 -15.73 3.20
CA ALA A 139 19.43 -15.10 3.82
C ALA A 139 20.71 -15.35 3.01
N TRP A 140 21.59 -14.35 2.99
CA TRP A 140 22.91 -14.45 2.37
C TRP A 140 24.02 -13.86 3.24
N ALA A 141 23.68 -13.03 4.22
CA ALA A 141 24.55 -12.61 5.31
C ALA A 141 23.70 -12.27 6.55
N GLU A 142 24.36 -12.05 7.69
CA GLU A 142 23.66 -11.63 8.89
C GLU A 142 22.91 -10.30 8.67
N GLY A 143 21.60 -10.29 8.96
CA GLY A 143 20.72 -9.14 8.73
C GLY A 143 20.48 -8.82 7.25
N ARG A 144 20.85 -9.70 6.31
CA ARG A 144 20.69 -9.48 4.87
C ARG A 144 20.06 -10.66 4.16
N PHE A 145 18.99 -10.37 3.41
CA PHE A 145 18.22 -11.39 2.72
C PHE A 145 17.62 -10.87 1.42
N VAL A 146 17.27 -11.79 0.53
CA VAL A 146 16.42 -11.52 -0.64
C VAL A 146 15.03 -12.00 -0.32
N GLU A 147 14.04 -11.12 -0.46
CA GLU A 147 12.62 -11.43 -0.39
C GLU A 147 12.03 -11.51 -1.79
N ALA A 148 11.39 -12.62 -2.11
CA ALA A 148 10.56 -12.77 -3.30
C ALA A 148 9.10 -12.89 -2.85
N ALA A 149 8.22 -12.05 -3.38
CA ALA A 149 6.80 -12.10 -3.14
C ALA A 149 6.06 -12.06 -4.47
N ALA A 150 5.09 -12.95 -4.65
CA ALA A 150 4.23 -12.98 -5.83
C ALA A 150 2.77 -13.11 -5.42
N ALA A 151 1.87 -12.51 -6.18
CA ALA A 151 0.45 -12.70 -6.03
C ALA A 151 -0.24 -12.63 -7.39
N ALA A 152 -1.33 -13.36 -7.56
CA ALA A 152 -2.18 -13.32 -8.72
C ALA A 152 -3.64 -13.43 -8.31
N GLU A 153 -4.51 -12.83 -9.10
CA GLU A 153 -5.96 -12.88 -8.91
C GLU A 153 -6.62 -13.08 -10.27
N THR A 154 -7.66 -13.89 -10.30
CA THR A 154 -8.58 -13.97 -11.44
C THR A 154 -10.00 -13.95 -10.91
N VAL A 155 -10.83 -13.07 -11.48
CA VAL A 155 -12.24 -12.93 -11.10
C VAL A 155 -13.10 -12.82 -12.35
N TRP A 156 -14.35 -13.24 -12.21
CA TRP A 156 -15.36 -13.22 -13.25
C TRP A 156 -16.68 -12.67 -12.73
N SER A 157 -17.38 -11.91 -13.57
CA SER A 157 -18.71 -11.38 -13.29
C SER A 157 -19.77 -12.20 -14.00
N PRO A 158 -20.65 -12.90 -13.26
CA PRO A 158 -21.75 -13.65 -13.87
C PRO A 158 -22.77 -12.78 -14.61
N GLU A 159 -22.94 -11.54 -14.16
CA GLU A 159 -23.90 -10.59 -14.75
C GLU A 159 -23.48 -10.13 -16.14
N HIS A 160 -22.18 -9.91 -16.35
CA HIS A 160 -21.64 -9.31 -17.58
C HIS A 160 -20.85 -10.29 -18.46
N GLU A 161 -20.66 -11.53 -18.00
CA GLU A 161 -19.87 -12.58 -18.66
C GLU A 161 -18.41 -12.19 -18.96
N ILE A 162 -17.87 -11.22 -18.24
CA ILE A 162 -16.50 -10.71 -18.39
C ILE A 162 -15.67 -10.97 -17.13
N GLY A 163 -14.35 -10.98 -17.29
CA GLY A 163 -13.41 -11.15 -16.17
C GLY A 163 -12.28 -10.14 -16.19
N ARG A 164 -11.53 -10.15 -15.08
CA ARG A 164 -10.25 -9.46 -14.98
C ARG A 164 -9.26 -10.36 -14.27
N SER A 165 -7.99 -10.20 -14.62
CA SER A 165 -6.90 -10.89 -13.93
C SER A 165 -5.76 -9.96 -13.63
N SER A 166 -5.11 -10.16 -12.50
CA SER A 166 -3.91 -9.42 -12.13
C SER A 166 -2.81 -10.39 -11.70
N ALA A 167 -1.57 -9.99 -11.92
CA ALA A 167 -0.40 -10.68 -11.41
C ALA A 167 0.65 -9.66 -11.00
N GLN A 168 1.31 -9.90 -9.88
CA GLN A 168 2.39 -9.07 -9.39
C GLN A 168 3.55 -9.94 -8.88
N LEU A 169 4.76 -9.46 -9.10
CA LEU A 169 5.99 -10.02 -8.58
C LEU A 169 6.81 -8.89 -7.97
N ARG A 170 7.42 -9.15 -6.81
CA ARG A 170 8.33 -8.25 -6.13
C ARG A 170 9.54 -9.02 -5.64
N LEU A 171 10.72 -8.56 -6.00
CA LEU A 171 12.01 -9.07 -5.56
C LEU A 171 12.75 -7.95 -4.83
N CYS A 172 13.16 -8.17 -3.59
CA CYS A 172 13.85 -7.15 -2.81
C CYS A 172 15.08 -7.71 -2.11
N ALA A 173 16.24 -7.13 -2.37
CA ALA A 173 17.40 -7.29 -1.52
C ALA A 173 17.26 -6.34 -0.33
N ARG A 174 17.08 -6.91 0.87
CA ARG A 174 16.90 -6.18 2.13
C ARG A 174 18.18 -6.26 2.93
N ASN A 175 18.75 -5.10 3.27
CA ASN A 175 20.08 -5.04 3.86
C ASN A 175 20.08 -4.24 5.15
N HIS A 176 20.42 -4.89 6.25
CA HIS A 176 20.94 -4.21 7.42
C HIS A 176 22.32 -3.62 7.12
N LEU A 177 22.49 -2.33 7.44
CA LEU A 177 23.75 -1.61 7.28
C LEU A 177 24.51 -1.57 8.60
N ALA A 178 24.03 -0.74 9.52
CA ALA A 178 24.59 -0.56 10.86
C ALA A 178 23.52 0.06 11.77
N GLY A 179 23.58 -0.24 13.07
CA GLY A 179 22.60 0.24 14.04
C GLY A 179 21.17 -0.11 13.60
N TRP A 180 20.30 0.90 13.49
CA TRP A 180 18.93 0.75 13.01
C TRP A 180 18.73 1.34 11.61
N SER A 181 19.76 1.24 10.76
CA SER A 181 19.72 1.75 9.38
C SER A 181 19.76 0.62 8.35
N PHE A 182 18.99 0.78 7.28
CA PHE A 182 18.74 -0.26 6.29
C PHE A 182 18.68 0.28 4.86
N LEU A 183 19.14 -0.52 3.91
CA LEU A 183 19.02 -0.27 2.47
C LEU A 183 18.24 -1.40 1.80
N ASP A 184 17.14 -1.05 1.16
CA ASP A 184 16.33 -1.96 0.38
C ASP A 184 16.49 -1.64 -1.11
N LEU A 185 16.75 -2.66 -1.92
CA LEU A 185 16.78 -2.57 -3.37
C LEU A 185 15.72 -3.51 -3.94
N CYS A 186 14.72 -2.96 -4.61
CA CYS A 186 13.55 -3.70 -5.05
C CYS A 186 13.35 -3.60 -6.55
N GLN A 187 12.94 -4.71 -7.16
CA GLN A 187 12.36 -4.78 -8.49
C GLN A 187 10.94 -5.33 -8.34
N SER A 188 9.96 -4.65 -8.94
CA SER A 188 8.60 -5.16 -9.04
C SER A 188 8.07 -5.08 -10.45
N GLY A 189 7.08 -5.93 -10.73
CA GLY A 189 6.32 -5.93 -11.95
C GLY A 189 4.88 -6.30 -11.65
N ALA A 190 3.94 -5.60 -12.28
CA ALA A 190 2.51 -5.87 -12.19
C ALA A 190 1.90 -5.87 -13.58
N VAL A 191 0.93 -6.75 -13.80
CA VAL A 191 0.09 -6.80 -15.00
C VAL A 191 -1.36 -6.87 -14.55
N LEU A 192 -2.22 -6.14 -15.26
CA LEU A 192 -3.66 -6.16 -15.07
C LEU A 192 -4.31 -6.28 -16.45
N GLU A 193 -5.01 -7.38 -16.64
CA GLU A 193 -5.76 -7.71 -17.85
C GLU A 193 -7.25 -7.47 -17.59
N ARG A 194 -7.89 -6.75 -18.49
CA ARG A 194 -9.33 -6.55 -18.57
C ARG A 194 -9.77 -6.68 -20.03
N ASP A 195 -11.07 -6.78 -20.22
CA ASP A 195 -11.68 -6.94 -21.55
C ASP A 195 -11.30 -5.81 -22.53
N LEU A 196 -11.32 -4.55 -22.07
CA LEU A 196 -11.02 -3.39 -22.91
C LEU A 196 -9.58 -2.90 -22.79
N GLY A 197 -8.72 -3.59 -22.05
CA GLY A 197 -7.36 -3.11 -21.90
C GLY A 197 -6.47 -3.95 -21.03
N ARG A 198 -5.17 -3.77 -21.29
CA ARG A 198 -4.09 -4.38 -20.53
C ARG A 198 -3.14 -3.31 -20.05
N SER A 199 -2.86 -3.29 -18.76
CA SER A 199 -1.79 -2.46 -18.20
C SER A 199 -0.66 -3.34 -17.67
N HIS A 200 0.55 -2.82 -17.80
CA HIS A 200 1.74 -3.38 -17.21
C HIS A 200 2.53 -2.25 -16.58
N GLN A 201 3.17 -2.55 -15.45
CA GLN A 201 4.03 -1.63 -14.75
C GLN A 201 5.25 -2.40 -14.26
N ARG A 202 6.43 -1.78 -14.37
CA ARG A 202 7.65 -2.23 -13.73
C ARG A 202 8.19 -1.12 -12.86
N GLN A 203 8.77 -1.48 -11.72
CA GLN A 203 9.37 -0.50 -10.83
C GLN A 203 10.69 -1.01 -10.28
N THR A 204 11.73 -0.18 -10.39
CA THR A 204 13.02 -0.38 -9.75
C THR A 204 13.17 0.68 -8.67
N GLU A 205 13.47 0.28 -7.43
CA GLU A 205 13.47 1.18 -6.28
C GLU A 205 14.65 0.93 -5.35
N ALA A 206 15.22 2.01 -4.83
CA ALA A 206 16.18 2.00 -3.73
C ALA A 206 15.59 2.81 -2.57
N THR A 207 15.54 2.23 -1.37
CA THR A 207 15.02 2.88 -0.16
C THR A 207 16.05 2.81 0.96
N LEU A 208 16.41 3.96 1.50
CA LEU A 208 17.20 4.09 2.72
C LEU A 208 16.25 4.38 3.89
N SER A 209 16.35 3.62 4.97
CA SER A 209 15.52 3.82 6.17
C SER A 209 16.34 3.81 7.44
N THR A 210 15.86 4.51 8.46
CA THR A 210 16.45 4.50 9.80
C THR A 210 15.37 4.56 10.87
N LEU A 211 15.59 3.89 12.01
CA LEU A 211 14.66 3.92 13.13
C LEU A 211 15.20 4.77 14.28
N VAL A 212 14.29 5.56 14.85
CA VAL A 212 14.58 6.46 15.96
C VAL A 212 13.50 6.38 17.03
N GLU A 213 13.92 6.65 18.26
CA GLU A 213 13.03 6.74 19.41
C GLU A 213 12.76 8.22 19.75
N SER A 214 11.52 8.53 20.07
CA SER A 214 11.15 9.79 20.71
C SER A 214 10.37 9.54 22.00
N ARG A 215 10.08 10.61 22.76
CA ARG A 215 9.25 10.50 23.96
C ARG A 215 7.87 9.88 23.66
N GLY A 216 7.29 10.18 22.50
CA GLY A 216 5.92 9.81 22.15
C GLY A 216 5.78 8.52 21.34
N GLY A 217 6.85 8.03 20.73
CA GLY A 217 6.75 6.85 19.87
C GLY A 217 8.08 6.34 19.36
N TYR A 218 7.99 5.28 18.57
CA TYR A 218 9.08 4.74 17.79
C TYR A 218 8.80 5.02 16.32
N HIS A 219 9.81 5.48 15.59
CA HIS A 219 9.64 5.98 14.23
C HIS A 219 10.57 5.27 13.26
N GLU A 220 10.09 5.00 12.05
CA GLU A 220 10.92 4.66 10.90
C GLU A 220 10.78 5.77 9.87
N LEU A 221 11.92 6.39 9.54
CA LEU A 221 12.03 7.40 8.50
C LEU A 221 12.60 6.73 7.26
N ALA A 222 11.95 6.87 6.10
CA ALA A 222 12.45 6.32 4.85
C ALA A 222 12.50 7.36 3.73
N LEU A 223 13.54 7.27 2.91
CA LEU A 223 13.75 8.01 1.67
C LEU A 223 13.88 7.00 0.54
N GLY A 224 13.01 7.10 -0.46
CA GLY A 224 13.01 6.23 -1.62
C GLY A 224 13.26 6.98 -2.92
N LEU A 225 13.96 6.31 -3.84
CA LEU A 225 14.10 6.70 -5.23
C LEU A 225 13.66 5.53 -6.09
N ALA A 226 12.76 5.76 -7.03
CA ALA A 226 12.26 4.72 -7.90
C ALA A 226 12.16 5.17 -9.35
N ARG A 227 12.33 4.23 -10.27
CA ARG A 227 11.94 4.37 -11.67
C ARG A 227 10.73 3.49 -11.92
N VAL A 228 9.65 4.07 -12.40
CA VAL A 228 8.41 3.40 -12.77
C VAL A 228 8.27 3.41 -14.28
N GLU A 229 8.25 2.23 -14.89
CA GLU A 229 8.05 2.04 -16.32
C GLU A 229 6.62 1.55 -16.55
N THR A 230 5.91 2.21 -17.45
CA THR A 230 4.53 1.91 -17.82
C THR A 230 4.43 1.75 -19.34
N GLY A 231 3.26 1.32 -19.83
CA GLY A 231 3.01 1.26 -21.27
C GLY A 231 3.07 2.61 -21.99
N THR A 232 2.96 3.73 -21.27
CA THR A 232 2.93 5.09 -21.85
C THR A 232 4.22 5.88 -21.62
N GLY A 233 5.13 5.38 -20.78
CA GLY A 233 6.42 6.01 -20.53
C GLY A 233 7.00 5.70 -19.17
N ASN A 234 8.08 6.42 -18.84
CA ASN A 234 8.86 6.23 -17.61
C ASN A 234 8.73 7.44 -16.69
N GLN A 235 8.67 7.19 -15.37
CA GLN A 235 8.69 8.22 -14.34
C GLN A 235 9.77 7.94 -13.31
N GLU A 236 10.53 8.96 -12.97
CA GLU A 236 11.39 8.97 -11.79
C GLU A 236 10.56 9.44 -10.60
N VAL A 237 10.65 8.76 -9.47
CA VAL A 237 9.84 9.00 -8.27
C VAL A 237 10.74 9.17 -7.07
N LEU A 238 10.53 10.26 -6.33
CA LEU A 238 11.11 10.52 -5.01
C LEU A 238 10.03 10.28 -3.97
N SER A 239 10.28 9.44 -2.97
CA SER A 239 9.36 9.15 -1.88
C SER A 239 9.98 9.45 -0.51
N LEU A 240 9.14 9.93 0.40
CA LEU A 240 9.43 10.12 1.81
C LEU A 240 8.35 9.40 2.60
N SER A 241 8.72 8.58 3.58
CA SER A 241 7.74 7.98 4.50
C SER A 241 8.17 8.08 5.96
N LEU A 242 7.15 8.12 6.82
CA LEU A 242 7.26 8.08 8.26
C LEU A 242 6.26 7.05 8.79
N ASP A 243 6.76 5.93 9.26
CA ASP A 243 5.99 4.98 10.05
C ASP A 243 6.21 5.28 11.53
N THR A 244 5.16 5.18 12.34
CA THR A 244 5.27 5.42 13.78
C THR A 244 4.41 4.46 14.57
N VAL A 245 4.98 3.92 15.65
CA VAL A 245 4.27 3.20 16.71
C VAL A 245 4.13 4.14 17.90
N TRP A 246 2.88 4.51 18.20
CA TRP A 246 2.49 5.23 19.40
C TRP A 246 2.02 4.24 20.47
N ASP A 247 1.65 4.73 21.65
CA ASP A 247 1.23 3.86 22.76
C ASP A 247 -0.11 3.14 22.50
N ARG A 248 -0.97 3.69 21.63
CA ARG A 248 -2.33 3.14 21.40
C ARG A 248 -2.67 2.85 19.94
N PHE A 249 -1.87 3.35 19.02
CA PHE A 249 -2.13 3.26 17.58
C PHE A 249 -0.81 3.36 16.81
N ALA A 250 -0.82 2.93 15.56
CA ALA A 250 0.30 3.10 14.64
C ALA A 250 -0.14 3.99 13.48
N THR A 251 0.77 4.78 12.93
CA THR A 251 0.50 5.63 11.78
C THR A 251 1.54 5.43 10.69
N THR A 252 1.12 5.59 9.45
CA THR A 252 2.00 5.72 8.29
C THR A 252 1.68 7.03 7.61
N ALA A 253 2.70 7.79 7.22
CA ALA A 253 2.56 8.93 6.34
C ALA A 253 3.55 8.80 5.20
N ALA A 254 3.11 9.05 3.97
CA ALA A 254 3.96 8.98 2.80
C ALA A 254 3.67 10.12 1.82
N LEU A 255 4.74 10.63 1.22
CA LEU A 255 4.72 11.69 0.22
C LEU A 255 5.59 11.25 -0.94
N SER A 256 5.06 11.31 -2.17
CA SER A 256 5.82 10.99 -3.37
C SER A 256 5.66 12.05 -4.45
N PHE A 257 6.78 12.40 -5.07
CA PHE A 257 6.86 13.27 -6.24
C PHE A 257 7.33 12.46 -7.43
N SER A 258 6.70 12.63 -8.57
CA SER A 258 7.03 11.89 -9.79
C SER A 258 7.46 12.86 -10.89
N SER A 259 8.28 12.45 -11.85
CA SER A 259 8.61 13.22 -13.07
C SER A 259 7.48 13.13 -14.10
N PRO A 260 7.33 14.09 -15.02
CA PRO A 260 6.24 14.06 -15.99
C PRO A 260 6.50 12.97 -17.04
N ILE A 261 5.42 12.44 -17.62
CA ILE A 261 5.49 11.71 -18.89
C ILE A 261 5.02 12.68 -19.99
N PRO A 262 5.78 12.89 -21.07
CA PRO A 262 5.36 13.77 -22.16
C PRO A 262 4.00 13.36 -22.73
N GLU A 263 3.10 14.35 -22.89
CA GLU A 263 1.77 14.22 -23.49
C GLU A 263 0.79 13.26 -22.78
N GLU A 264 1.18 12.76 -21.62
CA GLU A 264 0.42 11.75 -20.88
C GLU A 264 -0.03 12.29 -19.52
N THR A 265 -1.27 11.96 -19.13
CA THR A 265 -1.77 12.33 -17.80
C THR A 265 -1.19 11.36 -16.79
N ALA A 266 -0.12 11.78 -16.11
CA ALA A 266 0.61 10.94 -15.19
C ALA A 266 0.64 11.53 -13.77
N GLN A 267 0.75 10.67 -12.75
CA GLN A 267 0.85 11.11 -11.36
C GLN A 267 2.04 12.06 -11.21
N ARG A 268 1.86 13.15 -10.46
CA ARG A 268 2.91 14.14 -10.16
C ARG A 268 3.21 14.21 -8.67
N LEU A 269 2.16 14.08 -7.87
CA LEU A 269 2.18 14.19 -6.43
C LEU A 269 1.20 13.18 -5.85
N ARG A 270 1.62 12.45 -4.83
CA ARG A 270 0.73 11.66 -3.99
C ARG A 270 1.12 11.83 -2.54
N LEU A 271 0.10 11.97 -1.71
CA LEU A 271 0.21 12.11 -0.28
C LEU A 271 -0.77 11.11 0.34
N SER A 272 -0.31 10.31 1.30
CA SER A 272 -1.14 9.32 1.97
C SER A 272 -0.84 9.26 3.46
N GLY A 273 -1.87 8.93 4.23
CA GLY A 273 -1.81 8.70 5.66
C GLY A 273 -2.64 7.48 6.04
N GLU A 274 -2.14 6.64 6.93
CA GLU A 274 -2.88 5.52 7.51
C GLU A 274 -2.81 5.56 9.03
N LEU A 275 -3.91 5.18 9.67
CA LEU A 275 -4.04 5.01 11.11
C LEU A 275 -4.47 3.58 11.39
N HIS A 276 -3.72 2.87 12.23
CA HIS A 276 -4.01 1.50 12.66
C HIS A 276 -4.23 1.49 14.16
N TRP A 277 -5.31 0.89 14.65
CA TRP A 277 -5.58 0.76 16.08
C TRP A 277 -6.23 -0.57 16.42
N LEU A 278 -6.22 -0.89 17.71
CA LEU A 278 -6.94 -2.03 18.27
C LEU A 278 -8.26 -1.56 18.87
N ALA A 279 -9.37 -2.18 18.48
CA ALA A 279 -10.66 -2.00 19.13
C ALA A 279 -11.44 -3.31 19.09
N LEU A 280 -12.03 -3.70 20.23
CA LEU A 280 -12.76 -4.96 20.40
C LEU A 280 -11.89 -6.19 20.05
N ASP A 281 -10.62 -6.17 20.44
CA ASP A 281 -9.60 -7.20 20.10
C ASP A 281 -9.43 -7.45 18.60
N ARG A 282 -9.77 -6.45 17.78
CA ARG A 282 -9.65 -6.48 16.33
C ARG A 282 -8.76 -5.34 15.86
N ARG A 283 -8.02 -5.60 14.79
CA ARG A 283 -7.31 -4.56 14.06
C ARG A 283 -8.30 -3.75 13.25
N TRP A 284 -8.15 -2.44 13.32
CA TRP A 284 -8.84 -1.49 12.47
C TRP A 284 -7.81 -0.62 11.76
N SER A 285 -8.11 -0.21 10.55
CA SER A 285 -7.29 0.74 9.80
C SER A 285 -8.13 1.75 9.05
N LEU A 286 -7.74 3.02 9.11
CA LEU A 286 -8.28 4.13 8.32
C LEU A 286 -7.17 4.69 7.45
N GLY A 287 -7.34 4.61 6.14
CA GLY A 287 -6.45 5.18 5.14
C GLY A 287 -7.07 6.41 4.49
N LEU A 288 -6.26 7.45 4.28
CA LEU A 288 -6.58 8.65 3.53
C LEU A 288 -5.48 8.90 2.50
N TRP A 289 -5.85 9.27 1.28
CA TRP A 289 -4.86 9.67 0.29
C TRP A 289 -5.40 10.74 -0.66
N GLN A 290 -4.48 11.52 -1.19
CA GLN A 290 -4.72 12.50 -2.23
C GLN A 290 -3.65 12.37 -3.31
N GLN A 291 -4.06 12.47 -4.56
CA GLN A 291 -3.21 12.35 -5.74
C GLN A 291 -3.52 13.47 -6.72
N ARG A 292 -2.47 14.01 -7.35
CA ARG A 292 -2.57 14.90 -8.51
C ARG A 292 -1.89 14.25 -9.70
N ALA A 293 -2.56 14.25 -10.84
CA ALA A 293 -2.00 13.85 -12.13
C ALA A 293 -2.19 14.97 -13.18
N ASP A 294 -1.20 15.19 -14.03
CA ASP A 294 -1.27 16.15 -15.14
C ASP A 294 -0.31 15.74 -16.28
N GLY A 295 -0.35 16.49 -17.39
CA GLY A 295 0.57 16.35 -18.53
C GLY A 295 -0.13 16.06 -19.86
N GLY A 296 -1.28 15.38 -19.82
CA GLY A 296 -2.05 15.05 -21.01
C GLY A 296 -3.05 16.13 -21.43
N SER A 297 -3.69 15.90 -22.58
CA SER A 297 -4.78 16.73 -23.08
C SER A 297 -5.93 15.87 -23.59
N PHE A 298 -7.13 16.44 -23.62
CA PHE A 298 -8.31 15.82 -24.22
C PHE A 298 -8.99 16.85 -25.10
N LEU A 299 -9.09 16.56 -26.41
CA LEU A 299 -9.64 17.49 -27.41
C LEU A 299 -8.99 18.89 -27.37
N GLY A 300 -7.68 18.94 -27.14
CA GLY A 300 -6.91 20.19 -27.04
C GLY A 300 -7.04 20.92 -25.70
N GLN A 301 -7.88 20.44 -24.77
CA GLN A 301 -7.94 20.97 -23.41
C GLN A 301 -6.92 20.26 -22.51
N PRO A 302 -6.05 20.99 -21.80
CA PRO A 302 -5.15 20.39 -20.81
C PRO A 302 -5.92 19.66 -19.71
N ARG A 303 -5.47 18.45 -19.39
CA ARG A 303 -6.06 17.61 -18.34
C ARG A 303 -5.22 17.66 -17.05
N GLU A 304 -5.87 18.03 -15.96
CA GLU A 304 -5.36 17.87 -14.60
C GLU A 304 -6.42 17.15 -13.77
N ASP A 305 -6.01 16.07 -13.11
CA ASP A 305 -6.86 15.25 -12.27
C ASP A 305 -6.43 15.36 -10.80
N ARG A 306 -7.43 15.41 -9.91
CA ARG A 306 -7.25 15.37 -8.47
C ARG A 306 -8.13 14.29 -7.89
N ALA A 307 -7.50 13.21 -7.47
CA ALA A 307 -8.17 12.09 -6.84
C ALA A 307 -7.95 12.13 -5.32
N THR A 308 -9.01 11.86 -4.56
CA THR A 308 -8.98 11.72 -3.11
C THR A 308 -9.68 10.43 -2.74
N GLY A 309 -9.08 9.66 -1.84
CA GLY A 309 -9.67 8.41 -1.38
C GLY A 309 -9.62 8.23 0.13
N VAL A 310 -10.59 7.49 0.63
CA VAL A 310 -10.73 7.08 2.04
C VAL A 310 -11.01 5.60 2.06
N THR A 311 -10.32 4.87 2.94
CA THR A 311 -10.50 3.43 3.13
C THR A 311 -10.63 3.11 4.61
N LEU A 312 -11.62 2.30 4.98
CA LEU A 312 -11.77 1.72 6.30
C LEU A 312 -11.70 0.20 6.19
N ALA A 313 -10.87 -0.44 7.00
CA ALA A 313 -10.78 -1.90 7.04
C ALA A 313 -10.71 -2.44 8.46
N THR A 314 -11.16 -3.68 8.64
CA THR A 314 -11.07 -4.39 9.92
C THR A 314 -10.95 -5.89 9.73
N ASP A 315 -10.22 -6.53 10.64
CA ASP A 315 -10.19 -7.99 10.78
C ASP A 315 -11.40 -8.42 11.63
N LEU A 316 -12.51 -8.76 10.97
CA LEU A 316 -13.77 -9.10 11.65
C LEU A 316 -13.62 -10.32 12.56
N ARG A 317 -12.85 -11.31 12.12
CA ARG A 317 -12.48 -12.52 12.85
C ARG A 317 -11.17 -13.07 12.24
N PRO A 318 -10.47 -14.01 12.91
CA PRO A 318 -9.30 -14.66 12.32
C PRO A 318 -9.58 -15.10 10.89
N GLY A 319 -8.86 -14.48 9.95
CA GLY A 319 -8.97 -14.68 8.52
C GLY A 319 -10.34 -14.36 7.90
N LEU A 320 -10.99 -13.29 8.34
CA LEU A 320 -11.93 -12.54 7.51
C LEU A 320 -11.64 -11.07 7.71
N ARG A 321 -11.21 -10.40 6.66
CA ARG A 321 -11.00 -8.95 6.63
C ARG A 321 -12.05 -8.33 5.74
N LEU A 322 -12.65 -7.25 6.23
CA LEU A 322 -13.60 -6.43 5.50
C LEU A 322 -12.96 -5.09 5.19
N GLU A 323 -13.23 -4.57 4.00
CA GLU A 323 -12.77 -3.28 3.54
C GLU A 323 -13.88 -2.52 2.82
N ALA A 324 -13.99 -1.23 3.11
CA ALA A 324 -14.85 -0.30 2.40
C ALA A 324 -14.05 0.95 2.03
N GLY A 325 -14.21 1.41 0.79
CA GLY A 325 -13.49 2.55 0.25
C GLY A 325 -14.38 3.48 -0.56
N LEU A 326 -14.03 4.75 -0.54
CA LEU A 326 -14.62 5.80 -1.37
C LEU A 326 -13.50 6.53 -2.09
N VAL A 327 -13.67 6.75 -3.39
CA VAL A 327 -12.75 7.53 -4.23
C VAL A 327 -13.54 8.56 -4.99
N ARG A 328 -13.03 9.80 -5.01
CA ARG A 328 -13.53 10.90 -5.83
C ARG A 328 -12.41 11.42 -6.70
N ASN A 329 -12.64 11.54 -8.00
CA ASN A 329 -11.76 12.21 -8.93
C ASN A 329 -12.44 13.46 -9.50
N SER A 330 -11.72 14.59 -9.43
CA SER A 330 -12.11 15.84 -10.07
C SER A 330 -11.07 16.20 -11.12
N SER A 331 -11.51 16.32 -12.37
CA SER A 331 -10.71 16.62 -13.55
C SER A 331 -11.05 17.99 -14.12
N THR A 332 -10.10 18.61 -14.81
CA THR A 332 -10.39 19.79 -15.66
C THR A 332 -11.26 19.43 -16.87
N VAL A 333 -11.32 18.14 -17.22
CA VAL A 333 -12.12 17.62 -18.32
C VAL A 333 -13.23 16.74 -17.71
N GLU A 334 -14.46 17.23 -17.77
CA GLU A 334 -15.62 16.65 -17.08
C GLU A 334 -15.83 15.15 -17.38
N PHE A 335 -15.43 14.70 -18.57
CA PHE A 335 -15.50 13.29 -18.98
C PHE A 335 -14.75 12.34 -18.04
N PHE A 336 -13.72 12.81 -17.35
CA PHE A 336 -12.89 12.02 -16.43
C PHE A 336 -13.26 12.20 -14.96
N ASP A 337 -14.32 12.94 -14.65
CA ASP A 337 -14.86 13.00 -13.28
C ASP A 337 -15.55 11.70 -12.91
N TYR A 338 -15.27 11.17 -11.72
CA TYR A 338 -15.96 9.98 -11.20
C TYR A 338 -15.96 9.93 -9.67
N ASP A 339 -16.98 9.25 -9.15
CA ASP A 339 -17.06 8.78 -7.77
C ASP A 339 -17.15 7.25 -7.80
N GLN A 340 -16.37 6.58 -6.95
CA GLN A 340 -16.33 5.12 -6.88
C GLN A 340 -16.44 4.64 -5.44
N VAL A 341 -17.23 3.58 -5.25
CA VAL A 341 -17.32 2.82 -4.01
C VAL A 341 -16.64 1.47 -4.22
N THR A 342 -15.80 1.08 -3.27
CA THR A 342 -15.17 -0.24 -3.25
C THR A 342 -15.60 -0.98 -1.98
N LEU A 343 -16.07 -2.22 -2.13
CA LEU A 343 -16.37 -3.11 -1.02
C LEU A 343 -15.65 -4.43 -1.26
N GLY A 344 -14.85 -4.85 -0.28
CA GLY A 344 -14.05 -6.07 -0.35
C GLY A 344 -14.21 -6.92 0.90
N ALA A 345 -14.26 -8.23 0.71
CA ALA A 345 -14.08 -9.22 1.77
C ALA A 345 -12.96 -10.17 1.35
N SER A 346 -11.89 -10.24 2.15
CA SER A 346 -10.83 -11.22 1.99
C SER A 346 -10.90 -12.26 3.10
N PHE A 347 -10.73 -13.53 2.72
CA PHE A 347 -10.90 -14.67 3.60
C PHE A 347 -9.55 -15.24 4.03
N SER A 348 -9.56 -16.19 4.95
CA SER A 348 -8.33 -16.81 5.43
C SER A 348 -7.80 -17.62 4.28
N ALA A 349 -6.64 -17.23 3.77
CA ALA A 349 -5.98 -18.11 2.83
C ALA A 349 -5.68 -19.47 3.46
N LEU A 350 -5.85 -20.53 2.67
CA LEU A 350 -5.19 -21.80 2.92
C LEU A 350 -3.69 -21.53 2.84
N ARG A 351 -2.94 -21.87 3.90
CA ARG A 351 -1.50 -21.60 4.01
C ARG A 351 -0.72 -22.91 4.04
N TRP A 352 0.39 -22.95 3.30
CA TRP A 352 1.30 -24.08 3.23
C TRP A 352 2.75 -23.62 3.39
#